data_AF-A0A966W4V2-F1
#
_entry.id   AF-A0A966W4V2-F1
#
_cell.length_a   1.000
_cell.length_b   1.000
_cell.length_c   1.000
_cell.angle_alpha   90.00
_cell.angle_beta   90.00
_cell.angle_gamma   90.00
#
_symmetry.space_group_name_H-M   'P 1'
#
loop_
_entity.id
_entity.type
_entity.pdbx_description
1 polymer ?
#
loop_
_entity_poly.entity_id
_entity_poly.type
_entity_poly.pdbx_seq_one_letter_code
_entity_poly.pdbx_strand_id
1 'polypeptide(L)'
;MSFNRLVIATHNRKKAAEMVTILSAGLPGVEILTLADYPEAPEPEETGTSYAENAIIKVQSACAATGEACIADDAGLEIDALNGEPGLYSKRFAGEDTPFPEK
;
A
#
# COMPACT_ATOMS: atom_id res chain seq x y z
N MET A 1 8.24 6.18 -22.35
CA MET A 1 8.26 4.76 -21.98
C MET A 1 6.82 4.28 -21.99
N SER A 2 6.54 3.15 -22.66
CA SER A 2 5.27 2.44 -22.50
C SER A 2 5.49 1.37 -21.44
N PHE A 3 4.66 1.34 -20.40
CA PHE A 3 4.64 0.24 -19.44
C PHE A 3 3.35 -0.54 -19.66
N ASN A 4 3.47 -1.87 -19.64
CA ASN A 4 2.32 -2.76 -19.89
C ASN A 4 1.77 -3.34 -18.58
N ARG A 5 2.48 -3.16 -17.46
CA ARG A 5 2.14 -3.66 -16.14
C ARG A 5 2.30 -2.55 -15.10
N LEU A 6 1.39 -2.52 -14.13
CA LEU A 6 1.44 -1.64 -12.97
C LEU A 6 1.17 -2.46 -11.71
N VAL A 7 2.09 -2.41 -10.75
CA VAL A 7 1.97 -3.14 -9.47
C VAL A 7 1.47 -2.20 -8.37
N ILE A 8 0.41 -2.58 -7.68
CA ILE A 8 -0.04 -1.93 -6.45
C ILE A 8 0.78 -2.51 -5.28
N ALA A 9 1.49 -1.63 -4.57
CA ALA A 9 2.42 -1.95 -3.49
C ALA A 9 1.74 -2.40 -2.18
N THR A 10 0.91 -3.46 -2.25
CA THR A 10 0.23 -4.06 -1.11
C THR A 10 0.04 -5.56 -1.29
N HIS A 11 0.28 -6.33 -0.23
CA HIS A 11 -0.08 -7.74 -0.15
C HIS A 11 -1.57 -7.94 0.22
N ASN A 12 -2.25 -6.88 0.66
CA ASN A 12 -3.65 -6.95 1.06
C ASN A 12 -4.57 -6.84 -0.16
N ARG A 13 -5.00 -8.01 -0.68
CA ARG A 13 -5.92 -8.09 -1.83
C ARG A 13 -7.24 -7.35 -1.63
N LYS A 14 -7.75 -7.26 -0.39
CA LYS A 14 -8.99 -6.52 -0.12
C LYS A 14 -8.81 -5.02 -0.30
N LYS A 15 -7.72 -4.46 0.25
CA LYS A 15 -7.36 -3.04 0.04
C LYS A 15 -7.10 -2.75 -1.44
N ALA A 16 -6.43 -3.67 -2.14
CA ALA A 16 -6.14 -3.50 -3.55
C ALA A 16 -7.39 -3.53 -4.45
N ALA A 17 -8.49 -4.20 -4.05
CA ALA A 17 -9.63 -4.43 -4.92
C ALA A 17 -10.25 -3.15 -5.50
N GLU A 18 -10.38 -2.10 -4.68
CA GLU A 18 -10.89 -0.80 -5.13
C GLU A 18 -9.92 -0.12 -6.11
N MET A 19 -8.63 -0.13 -5.78
CA MET A 19 -7.59 0.43 -6.65
C MET A 19 -7.50 -0.30 -7.99
N VAL A 20 -7.56 -1.64 -7.99
CA VAL A 20 -7.58 -2.46 -9.20
C VAL A 20 -8.76 -2.05 -10.09
N THR A 21 -9.94 -1.86 -9.50
CA THR A 21 -11.15 -1.47 -10.25
C THR A 21 -10.97 -0.11 -10.91
N ILE A 22 -10.51 0.89 -10.16
CA ILE A 22 -10.30 2.26 -10.64
C ILE A 22 -9.21 2.30 -11.71
N LEU A 23 -8.06 1.68 -11.45
CA LEU A 23 -6.90 1.72 -12.34
C LEU A 23 -7.13 0.93 -13.62
N SER A 24 -7.79 -0.22 -13.56
CA SER A 24 -8.12 -1.01 -14.76
C SER A 24 -9.06 -0.24 -15.70
N ALA A 25 -9.98 0.54 -15.14
CA ALA A 25 -10.88 1.40 -15.91
C ALA A 25 -10.16 2.63 -16.49
N GLY A 26 -9.24 3.23 -15.73
CA GLY A 26 -8.50 4.44 -16.13
C GLY A 26 -7.31 4.18 -17.07
N LEU A 27 -6.76 2.97 -17.08
CA LEU A 27 -5.56 2.59 -17.82
C LEU A 27 -5.82 1.37 -18.72
N PRO A 28 -6.67 1.52 -19.76
CA PRO A 28 -6.97 0.41 -20.66
C PRO A 28 -5.70 -0.11 -21.35
N GLY A 29 -5.49 -1.42 -21.31
CA GLY A 29 -4.31 -2.07 -21.89
C GLY A 29 -3.10 -2.20 -20.96
N VAL A 30 -3.20 -1.68 -19.72
CA VAL A 30 -2.22 -1.95 -18.66
C VAL A 30 -2.75 -3.06 -17.76
N GLU A 31 -1.94 -4.10 -17.54
CA GLU A 31 -2.23 -5.16 -16.58
C GLU A 31 -1.96 -4.65 -15.16
N ILE A 32 -2.98 -4.71 -14.29
CA ILE A 32 -2.88 -4.28 -12.89
C ILE A 32 -2.60 -5.50 -12.01
N LEU A 33 -1.46 -5.49 -11.33
CA LEU A 33 -0.98 -6.53 -10.43
C LEU A 33 -0.89 -6.01 -9.00
N THR A 34 -0.68 -6.90 -8.04
CA THR A 34 -0.45 -6.56 -6.62
C THR A 34 0.80 -7.25 -6.09
N LEU A 35 1.36 -6.82 -4.96
CA LEU A 35 2.45 -7.57 -4.32
C LEU A 35 2.02 -8.98 -3.86
N ALA A 36 0.72 -9.25 -3.74
CA ALA A 36 0.23 -10.61 -3.52
C ALA A 36 0.48 -11.56 -4.70
N ASP A 37 0.97 -11.06 -5.83
CA ASP A 37 1.41 -11.83 -7.00
C ASP A 37 2.95 -11.99 -7.03
N TYR A 38 3.66 -11.39 -6.06
CA TYR A 38 5.11 -11.43 -5.86
C TYR A 38 5.43 -11.88 -4.43
N PRO A 39 5.26 -13.18 -4.09
CA PRO A 39 5.33 -13.65 -2.69
C PRO A 39 6.70 -13.46 -2.01
N GLU A 40 7.76 -13.25 -2.79
CA GLU A 40 9.12 -12.98 -2.28
C GLU A 40 9.39 -11.47 -2.06
N ALA A 41 8.45 -10.59 -2.40
CA ALA A 41 8.61 -9.16 -2.19
C ALA A 41 8.54 -8.84 -0.69
N PRO A 42 9.52 -8.10 -0.12
CA PRO A 42 9.51 -7.80 1.30
C PRO A 42 8.41 -6.81 1.66
N GLU A 43 7.90 -6.88 2.89
CA GLU A 43 7.17 -5.76 3.49
C GLU A 43 8.19 -4.73 4.00
N PRO A 44 8.22 -3.51 3.45
CA PRO A 44 9.19 -2.50 3.90
C PRO A 44 8.81 -1.95 5.28
N GLU A 45 9.83 -1.54 6.04
CA GLU A 45 9.64 -0.84 7.30
C GLU A 45 9.16 0.60 7.04
N GLU A 46 7.95 0.93 7.48
CA GLU A 46 7.32 2.25 7.36
C GLU A 46 7.90 3.22 8.40
N THR A 47 9.09 3.76 8.10
CA THR A 47 9.85 4.69 8.96
C THR A 47 9.56 6.17 8.68
N GLY A 48 8.60 6.46 7.81
CA GLY A 48 8.20 7.82 7.46
C GLY A 48 7.50 8.54 8.61
N THR A 49 7.56 9.86 8.58
CA THR A 49 6.90 10.79 9.49
C THR A 49 5.62 11.40 8.90
N SER A 50 5.24 10.98 7.69
CA SER A 50 4.00 11.34 7.02
C SER A 50 3.51 10.20 6.11
N TYR A 51 2.22 10.24 5.73
CA TYR A 51 1.64 9.26 4.81
C TYR A 51 2.35 9.26 3.45
N ALA A 52 2.75 10.44 2.98
CA ALA A 52 3.48 10.58 1.72
C ALA A 52 4.86 9.89 1.78
N GLU A 53 5.58 10.03 2.89
CA GLU A 53 6.88 9.36 3.08
C GLU A 53 6.73 7.85 3.13
N ASN A 54 5.73 7.33 3.85
CA ASN A 54 5.43 5.90 3.88
C ASN A 54 5.03 5.36 2.49
N ALA A 55 4.18 6.09 1.75
CA ALA A 55 3.82 5.71 0.38
C ALA A 55 5.06 5.66 -0.54
N ILE A 56 6.00 6.61 -0.39
CA ILE A 56 7.27 6.60 -1.13
C ILE A 56 8.12 5.38 -0.77
N ILE A 57 8.26 5.06 0.51
CA ILE A 57 8.99 3.87 0.97
C ILE A 57 8.39 2.59 0.36
N LYS A 58 7.06 2.47 0.41
CA LYS A 58 6.31 1.32 -0.15
C LYS A 58 6.52 1.18 -1.64
N VAL A 59 6.39 2.26 -2.42
CA VAL A 59 6.54 2.20 -3.87
C VAL A 59 7.98 1.91 -4.28
N GLN A 60 8.97 2.47 -3.58
CA GLN A 60 10.39 2.19 -3.86
C GLN A 60 10.75 0.73 -3.62
N SER A 61 10.28 0.16 -2.50
CA SER A 61 10.46 -1.25 -2.19
C SER A 61 9.81 -2.16 -3.24
N ALA A 62 8.57 -1.86 -3.61
CA ALA A 62 7.85 -2.61 -4.65
C ALA A 62 8.54 -2.54 -6.02
N CYS A 63 8.96 -1.35 -6.45
CA CYS A 63 9.70 -1.17 -7.71
C CYS A 63 11.01 -1.97 -7.70
N ALA A 64 11.76 -1.94 -6.60
CA ALA A 64 13.02 -2.65 -6.46
C ALA A 64 12.83 -4.18 -6.49
N ALA A 65 11.76 -4.69 -5.85
CA ALA A 65 11.46 -6.11 -5.78
C ALA A 65 10.91 -6.69 -7.09
N THR A 66 10.11 -5.92 -7.82
CA THR A 66 9.37 -6.40 -9.00
C THR A 66 10.03 -6.03 -10.33
N GLY A 67 10.78 -4.92 -10.37
CA GLY A 67 11.29 -4.35 -11.62
C GLY A 67 10.22 -3.67 -12.50
N GLU A 68 8.99 -3.55 -12.02
CA GLU A 68 7.86 -2.98 -12.75
C GLU A 68 7.59 -1.52 -12.33
N ALA A 69 6.73 -0.84 -13.08
CA ALA A 69 6.11 0.38 -12.58
C ALA A 69 5.22 0.05 -11.38
N CYS A 70 5.33 0.82 -10.29
CA CYS A 70 4.52 0.61 -9.09
C CYS A 70 3.77 1.86 -8.65
N ILE A 71 2.69 1.65 -7.92
CA ILE A 71 1.93 2.67 -7.20
C ILE A 71 1.71 2.21 -5.76
N ALA A 72 1.78 3.14 -4.82
CA ALA A 72 1.46 2.89 -3.42
C ALA A 72 0.52 3.97 -2.90
N ASP A 73 -0.29 3.61 -1.92
CA ASP A 73 -1.02 4.53 -1.05
C ASP A 73 -0.45 4.43 0.37
N ASP A 74 -0.79 5.38 1.23
CA ASP A 74 -0.72 5.17 2.68
C ASP A 74 -1.87 5.91 3.35
N ALA A 75 -2.42 5.33 4.42
CA ALA A 75 -3.63 5.83 5.04
C ALA A 75 -3.70 5.48 6.52
N GLY A 76 -4.36 6.34 7.29
CA GLY A 76 -4.68 6.13 8.69
C GLY A 76 -6.00 6.79 9.09
N LEU A 77 -6.40 6.54 10.33
CA LEU A 77 -7.51 7.19 11.01
C LEU A 77 -6.96 8.32 11.86
N GLU A 78 -7.47 9.53 11.66
CA GLU A 78 -7.16 10.69 12.47
C GLU A 78 -8.43 11.13 13.21
N ILE A 79 -8.33 11.32 14.53
CA ILE A 79 -9.47 11.69 15.38
C ILE A 79 -9.18 13.03 16.04
N ASP A 80 -9.97 14.05 15.72
CA ASP A 80 -9.81 15.41 16.25
C ASP A 80 -9.77 15.44 17.79
N ALA A 81 -10.66 14.69 18.45
CA ALA A 81 -10.73 14.61 19.90
C ALA A 81 -9.49 13.95 20.55
N LEU A 82 -8.68 13.23 19.76
CA LEU A 82 -7.42 12.61 20.17
C LEU A 82 -6.21 13.31 19.53
N ASN A 83 -6.35 14.59 19.13
CA ASN A 83 -5.30 15.36 18.48
C ASN A 83 -4.71 14.67 17.23
N GLY A 84 -5.55 13.99 16.45
CA GLY A 84 -5.14 13.29 15.24
C GLY A 84 -4.65 11.84 15.46
N GLU A 85 -4.59 11.35 16.70
CA GLU A 85 -4.30 9.93 16.93
C GLU A 85 -5.46 9.04 16.44
N PRO A 86 -5.17 7.81 15.95
CA PRO A 86 -3.85 7.16 15.88
C PRO A 86 -2.93 7.59 14.73
N GLY A 87 -3.44 8.27 13.69
CA GLY A 87 -2.65 8.80 12.58
C GLY A 87 -1.85 7.70 11.85
N LEU A 88 -0.54 7.91 11.66
CA LEU A 88 0.36 6.94 11.02
C LEU A 88 0.45 5.59 11.73
N TYR A 89 0.09 5.56 13.02
CA TYR A 89 0.15 4.35 13.83
C TYR A 89 -1.15 3.55 13.80
N SER A 90 -2.11 3.92 12.96
CA SER A 90 -3.44 3.29 12.87
C SER A 90 -3.41 1.77 12.84
N LYS A 91 -2.51 1.16 12.04
CA LYS A 91 -2.39 -0.30 11.92
C LYS A 91 -1.90 -0.97 13.22
N ARG A 92 -1.14 -0.25 14.04
CA ARG A 92 -0.44 -0.75 15.24
C ARG A 92 -0.85 -0.02 16.52
N PHE A 93 -1.98 0.69 16.51
CA PHE A 93 -2.40 1.52 17.64
C PHE A 93 -2.65 0.69 18.91
N ALA A 94 -3.18 -0.53 18.74
CA ALA A 94 -3.36 -1.49 19.82
C ALA A 94 -2.11 -2.33 20.12
N GLY A 95 -0.94 -1.99 19.57
CA GLY A 95 0.30 -2.77 19.63
C GLY A 95 0.50 -3.69 18.41
N GLU A 96 1.76 -3.99 18.09
CA GLU A 96 2.19 -4.79 16.93
C GLU A 96 1.59 -6.21 16.91
N ASP A 97 1.41 -6.82 18.08
CA ASP A 97 0.93 -8.19 18.22
C ASP A 97 -0.60 -8.31 18.27
N THR A 98 -1.34 -7.20 18.14
CA THR A 98 -2.79 -7.24 18.26
C THR A 98 -3.41 -7.81 16.98
N PRO A 99 -4.09 -8.98 17.06
CA PRO A 99 -4.74 -9.54 15.90
C PRO A 99 -6.00 -8.75 15.57
N PHE A 100 -6.25 -8.53 14.28
CA PHE A 100 -7.53 -8.08 13.74
C PHE A 100 -8.23 -9.31 13.12
N PRO A 101 -8.95 -10.13 13.93
CA PRO A 101 -9.53 -11.40 13.46
C PRO A 101 -10.63 -11.19 12.43
N GLU A 102 -11.27 -10.03 12.44
CA GLU A 102 -12.22 -9.58 11.42
C GLU A 102 -11.50 -8.59 10.49
N LYS A 103 -11.36 -8.97 9.22
CA LYS A 103 -10.87 -8.15 8.11
C LYS A 103 -11.89 -8.18 6.99
#